data_AF-A0A954MQE4-F1
#
_entry.id   AF-A0A954MQE4-F1
#
_cell.length_a   1.000
_cell.length_b   1.000
_cell.length_c   1.000
_cell.angle_alpha   90.00
_cell.angle_beta   90.00
_cell.angle_gamma   90.00
#
_symmetry.space_group_name_H-M   'P 1'
#
loop_
_entity.id
_entity.type
_entity.pdbx_description
1 polymer ?
#
loop_
_entity_poly.entity_id
_entity_poly.type
_entity_poly.pdbx_seq_one_letter_code
_entity_poly.pdbx_strand_id
1 'polypeptide(L)' 'MADLRGFDAQTVEPNDSFDPIPNGDYLCIITTSEMRPTKAGDGAYLELELQVIEG' A
#
# COMPACT_ATOMS: atom_id res chain seq x y z
N MET A 1 -9.09 -20.06 -21.23
CA MET A 1 -7.77 -20.48 -20.73
C MET A 1 -6.87 -19.26 -20.86
N ALA A 2 -6.39 -18.68 -19.77
CA ALA A 2 -5.57 -17.47 -19.82
C ALA A 2 -4.18 -17.82 -20.37
N ASP A 3 -3.77 -17.17 -21.46
CA ASP A 3 -2.45 -17.29 -22.07
C ASP A 3 -1.41 -16.55 -21.21
N LEU A 4 -0.48 -17.27 -20.58
CA LEU A 4 0.59 -16.73 -19.72
C LEU A 4 1.89 -16.42 -20.48
N ARG A 5 1.83 -16.25 -21.79
CA ARG A 5 2.99 -15.99 -22.66
C ARG A 5 3.41 -14.53 -22.58
N GLY A 6 4.05 -14.15 -21.48
CA GLY A 6 4.57 -12.79 -21.26
C GLY A 6 4.54 -12.32 -19.80
N PHE A 7 4.05 -13.15 -18.87
CA PHE A 7 4.11 -12.85 -17.45
C PHE A 7 5.46 -13.32 -16.88
N ASP A 8 6.41 -12.40 -16.79
CA ASP A 8 7.70 -12.63 -16.14
C ASP A 8 7.57 -12.33 -14.64
N ALA A 9 7.36 -13.39 -13.85
CA ALA A 9 7.21 -13.32 -12.40
C ALA A 9 8.47 -12.80 -11.67
N GLN A 10 9.61 -12.62 -12.35
CA GLN A 10 10.82 -12.02 -11.79
C GLN A 10 10.82 -10.49 -11.88
N THR A 11 9.98 -9.92 -12.74
CA THR A 11 9.88 -8.46 -12.96
C THR A 11 8.75 -7.81 -12.18
N VAL A 12 7.85 -8.63 -11.63
CA VAL A 12 6.75 -8.19 -10.79
C VAL A 12 7.27 -8.24 -9.36
N GLU A 13 7.41 -7.07 -8.73
CA GLU A 13 7.64 -7.01 -7.29
C GLU A 13 6.58 -7.89 -6.62
N PRO A 14 6.99 -8.87 -5.79
CA PRO A 14 6.03 -9.74 -5.11
C PRO A 14 5.03 -8.82 -4.44
N ASN A 15 3.76 -9.02 -4.80
CA ASN A 15 2.65 -8.29 -4.21
C ASN A 15 2.72 -8.61 -2.71
N ASP A 16 3.37 -7.73 -1.93
CA ASP A 16 3.53 -7.92 -0.50
C ASP A 16 2.13 -8.10 0.03
N SER A 17 1.83 -9.33 0.45
CA SER A 17 0.51 -9.65 0.93
C SER A 17 0.27 -8.75 2.13
N PHE A 18 -0.87 -8.05 2.12
CA PHE A 18 -1.34 -7.25 3.26
C PHE A 18 -1.79 -8.20 4.38
N ASP A 19 -0.84 -8.98 4.89
CA ASP A 19 -1.02 -9.86 6.02
C ASP A 19 -1.01 -9.01 7.29
N PRO A 20 -1.84 -9.35 8.29
CA PRO A 20 -1.81 -8.66 9.56
C PRO A 20 -0.44 -8.83 10.21
N ILE A 21 0.22 -7.72 10.50
CA ILE A 21 1.42 -7.71 11.32
C ILE A 21 1.07 -8.15 12.75
N PRO A 22 1.98 -8.89 13.44
CA PRO A 22 1.78 -9.25 14.84
C PRO A 22 1.55 -8.03 15.75
N ASN A 23 1.04 -8.25 16.96
CA ASN A 23 0.92 -7.16 17.93
C ASN A 23 2.33 -6.74 18.40
N GLY A 24 2.64 -5.45 18.31
CA GLY A 24 3.94 -4.91 18.69
C GLY A 24 3.97 -3.40 18.54
N ASP A 25 5.04 -2.80 19.06
CA ASP A 25 5.35 -1.39 18.84
C ASP A 25 6.22 -1.29 17.59
N TYR A 26 5.70 -0.61 16.57
CA TYR A 26 6.36 -0.44 15.29
C TYR A 26 6.71 1.03 15.08
N LEU A 27 7.96 1.30 14.72
CA LEU A 27 8.37 2.62 14.30
C LEU A 27 7.96 2.81 12.84
N CYS A 28 7.02 3.71 12.58
CA CYS A 28 6.55 4.01 11.24
C CYS A 28 6.93 5.43 10.81
N ILE A 29 7.20 5.61 9.53
CA ILE A 29 7.28 6.92 8.89
C ILE A 29 6.11 7.15 7.95
N ILE A 30 5.75 8.41 7.77
CA ILE A 30 4.79 8.81 6.75
C ILE A 30 5.59 9.05 5.46
N THR A 31 5.35 8.23 4.44
CA THR A 31 5.99 8.35 3.12
C THR A 31 5.25 9.32 2.23
N THR A 32 3.92 9.35 2.33
CA THR A 32 3.04 10.18 1.50
C THR A 32 1.95 10.84 2.33
N SER A 33 1.65 12.10 2.02
CA SER A 33 0.50 12.83 2.57
C SER A 33 -0.20 13.63 1.47
N GLU A 34 -1.40 13.23 1.08
CA GLU A 34 -2.17 13.89 0.02
C GLU A 34 -3.60 14.20 0.46
N MET A 35 -4.08 15.40 0.13
CA MET A 35 -5.48 15.77 0.31
C MET A 35 -6.26 15.33 -0.93
N ARG A 36 -7.02 14.24 -0.82
CA ARG A 36 -7.79 13.67 -1.93
C ARG A 36 -9.27 14.00 -1.79
N PRO A 37 -9.99 14.30 -2.89
CA PRO A 37 -11.43 14.54 -2.83
C PRO A 37 -12.18 13.26 -2.44
N THR A 38 -13.23 13.38 -1.63
CA THR A 38 -14.15 12.29 -1.35
C THR A 38 -14.79 11.81 -2.64
N LYS A 39 -15.17 10.53 -2.69
CA LYS A 39 -15.86 9.98 -3.87
C LYS A 39 -17.17 10.72 -4.20
N ALA A 40 -17.82 11.32 -3.20
CA ALA A 40 -19.02 12.14 -3.35
C ALA A 40 -18.72 13.58 -3.84
N GLY A 41 -17.46 13.99 -3.91
CA GLY A 41 -17.02 15.31 -4.41
C GLY A 41 -17.38 16.48 -3.50
N ASP A 42 -17.87 16.19 -2.30
CA ASP A 42 -18.38 17.14 -1.31
C ASP A 42 -17.38 17.45 -0.19
N GLY A 43 -16.22 16.79 -0.18
CA GLY A 43 -15.16 17.02 0.79
C GLY A 43 -13.80 16.53 0.31
N ALA A 44 -12.79 16.67 1.18
CA ALA A 44 -11.49 16.08 0.99
C ALA A 44 -11.09 15.29 2.25
N TYR A 45 -10.41 14.17 2.06
CA TYR A 45 -9.78 13.39 3.12
C TYR A 45 -8.26 13.46 2.98
N LEU A 46 -7.57 13.35 4.10
CA LEU A 46 -6.12 13.22 4.12
C LEU A 46 -5.77 11.75 3.96
N GLU A 47 -5.19 11.40 2.83
CA GLU A 47 -4.58 10.09 2.59
C GLU A 47 -3.14 10.14 3.13
N LEU A 48 -2.83 9.24 4.06
CA LEU A 48 -1.50 9.07 4.62
C LEU A 48 -1.02 7.66 4.32
N GLU A 49 0.16 7.54 3.73
CA GLU A 49 0.85 6.27 3.57
C GLU A 49 1.89 6.15 4.69
N LEU A 50 1.82 5.05 5.44
CA LEU A 50 2.72 4.76 6.54
C LEU A 50 3.56 3.53 6.21
N GLN A 51 4.88 3.68 6.31
CA GLN A 51 5.84 2.60 6.13
C GLN A 51 6.47 2.25 7.48
N VAL A 52 6.44 0.97 7.83
CA VAL A 52 7.14 0.45 9.01
C VAL A 52 8.64 0.41 8.74
N ILE A 53 9.44 1.00 9.63
CA ILE A 53 10.91 0.99 9.58
C ILE A 53 11.48 -0.07 10.53
N GLU A 54 10.87 -0.24 11.70
CA GLU A 54 11.43 -1.05 12.77
C GLU A 54 10.32 -1.75 13.59
N GLY A 55 10.54 -3.03 13.91
CA GLY A 55 9.70 -3.87 14.76
C GLY A 55 9.68 -5.34 14.35
#